data_AF-A0A401GW38-F1
#
_entry.id   AF-A0A401GW38-F1
#
_cell.length_a   1.000
_cell.length_b   1.000
_cell.length_c   1.000
_cell.angle_alpha   90.00
_cell.angle_beta   90.00
_cell.angle_gamma   90.00
#
_symmetry.space_group_name_H-M   'P 1'
#
loop_
_entity.id
_entity.type
_entity.pdbx_description
1 polymer ?
#
loop_
_entity_poly.entity_id
_entity_poly.type
_entity_poly.pdbx_seq_one_letter_code
_entity_poly.pdbx_strand_id
1 'polypeptide(L)'
;MSFEFKANTVRDDPFDDEVRSHEHDTKYGNKCREQLISYAAKMFAHQHRVFWYSVVILQNDARILRWDRSGAVFTEKFSLWANPEILGEFLWRFSHSRPVDQGYDLTATLVPEDSEYYHLMTQVAETKLAAGDYVRQYFRNSLIKEWPWWRLRIDEELAYLEMDMMQV
;
A
#
# COMPACT_ATOMS: atom_id res chain seq x y z
N MET A 1 0.75 3.24 -8.75
CA MET A 1 0.04 2.12 -9.40
C MET A 1 1.01 1.35 -10.28
N SER A 2 0.78 0.06 -10.54
CA SER A 2 1.53 -0.72 -11.54
C SER A 2 0.63 -1.34 -12.60
N PHE A 3 1.26 -1.81 -13.69
CA PHE A 3 0.64 -2.65 -14.70
C PHE A 3 1.38 -3.98 -14.78
N GLU A 4 0.63 -5.07 -14.85
CA GLU A 4 1.15 -6.41 -15.10
C GLU A 4 0.51 -6.95 -16.37
N PHE A 5 1.31 -7.53 -17.27
CA PHE A 5 0.83 -8.04 -18.56
C PHE A 5 0.96 -9.56 -18.60
N LYS A 6 -0.14 -10.25 -18.91
CA LYS A 6 -0.18 -11.69 -19.10
C LYS A 6 -0.61 -12.06 -20.51
N ALA A 7 -0.06 -13.16 -21.00
CA ALA A 7 -0.23 -13.59 -22.38
C ALA A 7 -1.54 -14.35 -22.64
N ASN A 8 -2.19 -14.88 -21.59
CA ASN A 8 -3.41 -15.66 -21.73
C ASN A 8 -4.53 -15.18 -20.79
N THR A 9 -5.72 -14.94 -21.33
CA THR A 9 -6.86 -14.37 -20.56
C THR A 9 -7.51 -15.32 -19.55
N VAL A 10 -7.36 -16.64 -19.71
CA VAL A 10 -7.93 -17.61 -18.76
C VAL A 10 -6.82 -18.16 -17.88
N ARG A 11 -5.82 -18.80 -18.48
CA ARG A 11 -4.76 -19.52 -17.76
C ARG A 11 -4.01 -18.63 -16.77
N ASP A 12 -3.72 -17.39 -17.15
CA ASP A 12 -2.88 -16.49 -16.35
C ASP A 12 -3.72 -15.50 -15.50
N ASP A 13 -5.06 -15.59 -15.56
CA ASP A 13 -5.97 -14.82 -14.71
C ASP A 13 -5.85 -15.31 -13.25
N PRO A 14 -5.50 -14.44 -12.29
CA PRO A 14 -5.40 -14.83 -10.88
C PRO A 14 -6.77 -15.06 -10.22
N PHE A 15 -7.86 -14.60 -10.84
CA PHE A 15 -9.21 -14.62 -10.29
C PHE A 15 -10.22 -15.25 -11.26
N ASP A 16 -11.30 -15.77 -10.69
CA ASP A 16 -12.40 -16.40 -11.43
C ASP A 16 -13.72 -15.85 -10.88
N ASP A 17 -14.45 -15.12 -11.72
CA ASP A 17 -15.67 -14.41 -11.32
C ASP A 17 -16.85 -15.37 -11.06
N GLU A 18 -16.72 -16.63 -11.48
CA GLU A 18 -17.79 -17.64 -11.38
C GLU A 18 -17.73 -18.47 -10.09
N VAL A 19 -16.64 -18.38 -9.32
CA VAL A 19 -16.44 -19.16 -8.09
C VAL A 19 -16.54 -18.30 -6.84
N ARG A 20 -17.11 -18.86 -5.77
CA ARG A 20 -17.34 -18.13 -4.51
C ARG A 20 -16.05 -17.58 -3.87
N SER A 21 -14.93 -18.30 -3.98
CA SER A 21 -13.64 -17.83 -3.48
C SER A 21 -13.07 -16.68 -4.31
N HIS A 22 -13.54 -16.53 -5.55
CA HIS A 22 -12.99 -15.70 -6.61
C HIS A 22 -11.52 -16.00 -6.94
N GLU A 23 -10.93 -17.05 -6.34
CA GLU A 23 -9.58 -17.49 -6.62
C GLU A 23 -9.59 -18.46 -7.78
N HIS A 24 -8.84 -18.14 -8.84
CA HIS A 24 -8.63 -19.08 -9.92
C HIS A 24 -7.58 -20.11 -9.48
N ASP A 25 -8.03 -21.17 -8.81
CA ASP A 25 -7.19 -22.19 -8.17
C ASP A 25 -6.58 -23.17 -9.20
N THR A 26 -5.67 -22.62 -9.99
CA THR A 26 -4.83 -23.36 -10.94
C THR A 26 -3.37 -23.04 -10.69
N LYS A 27 -2.47 -23.89 -11.18
CA LYS A 27 -1.01 -23.64 -11.08
C LYS A 27 -0.61 -22.25 -11.59
N TYR A 28 -1.23 -21.78 -12.67
CA TYR A 28 -0.88 -20.51 -13.30
C TYR A 28 -1.59 -19.32 -12.65
N GLY A 29 -2.88 -19.46 -12.29
CA GLY A 29 -3.63 -18.47 -11.54
C GLY A 29 -2.99 -18.19 -10.16
N ASN A 30 -2.63 -19.25 -9.42
CA ASN A 30 -1.94 -19.14 -8.13
C ASN A 30 -0.58 -18.45 -8.28
N LYS A 31 0.23 -18.84 -9.28
CA LYS A 31 1.50 -18.19 -9.55
C LYS A 31 1.36 -16.70 -9.89
N CYS A 32 0.34 -16.33 -10.67
CA CYS A 32 0.04 -14.93 -10.97
C CYS A 32 -0.34 -14.17 -9.69
N ARG A 33 -1.24 -14.74 -8.87
CA ARG A 33 -1.69 -14.14 -7.61
C ARG A 33 -0.55 -13.95 -6.62
N GLU A 34 0.31 -14.96 -6.44
CA GLU A 34 1.54 -14.87 -5.65
C GLU A 34 2.45 -13.72 -6.09
N GLN A 35 2.64 -13.57 -7.41
CA GLN A 35 3.45 -12.49 -7.96
C GLN A 35 2.86 -11.11 -7.65
N LEU A 36 1.54 -10.94 -7.84
CA LEU A 36 0.86 -9.67 -7.56
C LEU A 36 0.90 -9.33 -6.06
N ILE A 37 0.69 -10.31 -5.18
CA ILE A 37 0.86 -10.15 -3.73
C ILE A 37 2.29 -9.70 -3.41
N SER A 38 3.30 -10.30 -4.06
CA SER A 38 4.70 -9.91 -3.85
C SER A 38 4.97 -8.45 -4.23
N TYR A 39 4.29 -7.93 -5.26
CA TYR A 39 4.40 -6.52 -5.64
C TYR A 39 3.70 -5.61 -4.64
N ALA A 40 2.49 -5.97 -4.20
CA ALA A 40 1.78 -5.22 -3.16
C ALA A 40 2.61 -5.13 -1.87
N ALA A 41 3.17 -6.26 -1.42
CA ALA A 41 4.03 -6.31 -0.24
C ALA A 41 5.26 -5.40 -0.39
N LYS A 42 5.93 -5.43 -1.56
CA LYS A 42 7.05 -4.52 -1.85
C LYS A 42 6.62 -3.06 -1.83
N MET A 43 5.48 -2.72 -2.44
CA MET A 43 4.98 -1.35 -2.43
C MET A 43 4.72 -0.84 -1.01
N PHE A 44 4.08 -1.65 -0.17
CA PHE A 44 3.82 -1.29 1.23
C PHE A 44 5.07 -1.24 2.12
N ALA A 45 6.11 -2.00 1.78
CA ALA A 45 7.37 -1.98 2.51
C ALA A 45 8.25 -0.77 2.17
N HIS A 46 8.13 -0.21 0.95
CA HIS A 46 9.01 0.86 0.46
C HIS A 46 8.31 2.22 0.33
N GLN A 47 6.98 2.25 0.33
CA GLN A 47 6.21 3.49 0.23
C GLN A 47 5.17 3.56 1.34
N HIS A 48 5.06 4.74 1.96
CA HIS A 48 4.02 5.03 2.93
C HIS A 48 2.65 5.09 2.24
N ARG A 49 1.97 3.94 2.24
CA ARG A 49 0.66 3.76 1.63
C ARG A 49 -0.28 2.99 2.55
N VAL A 50 -1.53 3.44 2.57
CA VAL A 50 -2.68 2.77 3.20
C VAL A 50 -3.35 1.80 2.22
N PHE A 51 -3.30 2.10 0.92
CA PHE A 51 -3.73 1.19 -0.15
C PHE A 51 -2.94 1.47 -1.44
N TRP A 52 -3.03 0.57 -2.41
CA TRP A 52 -2.32 0.67 -3.67
C TRP A 52 -3.13 0.03 -4.81
N TYR A 53 -3.03 0.60 -6.02
CA TYR A 53 -3.69 0.04 -7.20
C TYR A 53 -2.73 -0.69 -8.12
N SER A 54 -3.19 -1.78 -8.74
CA SER A 54 -2.54 -2.42 -9.87
C SER A 54 -3.56 -2.76 -10.95
N VAL A 55 -3.14 -2.73 -12.21
CA VAL A 55 -3.94 -3.20 -13.34
C VAL A 55 -3.30 -4.45 -13.90
N VAL A 56 -4.08 -5.52 -14.06
CA VAL A 56 -3.64 -6.75 -14.73
C VAL A 56 -4.26 -6.75 -16.13
N ILE A 57 -3.43 -6.72 -17.15
CA ILE A 57 -3.81 -6.82 -18.55
C ILE A 57 -3.68 -8.29 -18.97
N LEU A 58 -4.79 -8.88 -19.38
CA LEU A 58 -5.00 -10.28 -19.70
C LEU A 58 -5.32 -10.40 -21.20
N GLN A 59 -4.30 -10.30 -22.06
CA GLN A 59 -4.47 -10.23 -23.51
C GLN A 59 -5.41 -9.08 -23.94
N ASN A 60 -6.71 -9.37 -24.10
CA ASN A 60 -7.75 -8.44 -24.56
C ASN A 60 -8.62 -7.92 -23.42
N ASP A 61 -8.41 -8.42 -22.21
CA ASP A 61 -9.21 -8.10 -21.03
C ASP A 61 -8.33 -7.46 -19.95
N ALA A 62 -8.94 -6.90 -18.92
CA ALA A 62 -8.25 -6.36 -17.78
C ALA A 62 -9.01 -6.56 -16.47
N ARG A 63 -8.26 -6.45 -15.39
CA ARG A 63 -8.77 -6.28 -14.03
C ARG A 63 -8.07 -5.10 -13.37
N ILE A 64 -8.83 -4.30 -12.63
CA ILE A 64 -8.29 -3.26 -11.75
C ILE A 64 -8.36 -3.79 -10.32
N LEU A 65 -7.24 -3.75 -9.60
CA LEU A 65 -7.12 -4.25 -8.23
C LEU A 65 -6.78 -3.09 -7.31
N ARG A 66 -7.45 -3.03 -6.15
CA ARG A 66 -7.10 -2.21 -5.00
C ARG A 66 -6.61 -3.12 -3.87
N TRP A 67 -5.36 -2.95 -3.49
CA TRP A 67 -4.71 -3.65 -2.39
C TRP A 67 -4.73 -2.80 -1.14
N ASP A 68 -4.93 -3.41 0.02
CA ASP A 68 -4.59 -2.86 1.32
C ASP A 68 -3.79 -3.87 2.14
N ARG A 69 -3.59 -3.62 3.43
CA ARG A 69 -2.81 -4.52 4.30
C ARG A 69 -3.54 -5.83 4.63
N SER A 70 -4.85 -5.90 4.37
CA SER A 70 -5.68 -7.07 4.66
C SER A 70 -5.96 -7.92 3.43
N GLY A 71 -5.87 -7.36 2.22
CA GLY A 71 -6.04 -8.13 0.99
C GLY A 71 -6.19 -7.28 -0.26
N ALA A 72 -7.01 -7.77 -1.20
CA ALA A 72 -7.32 -7.08 -2.44
C ALA A 72 -8.83 -7.11 -2.73
N VAL A 73 -9.33 -6.02 -3.28
CA VAL A 73 -10.61 -5.94 -3.97
C VAL A 73 -10.33 -5.70 -5.44
N PHE A 74 -11.09 -6.32 -6.34
CA PHE A 74 -10.85 -6.23 -7.77
C PHE A 74 -12.14 -6.16 -8.54
N THR A 75 -12.07 -5.64 -9.76
CA THR A 75 -13.19 -5.66 -10.69
C THR A 75 -13.39 -7.08 -11.23
N GLU A 76 -14.61 -7.37 -11.68
CA GLU A 76 -14.83 -8.42 -12.68
C GLU A 76 -13.91 -8.19 -13.89
N LYS A 77 -13.59 -9.26 -14.61
CA LYS A 77 -12.81 -9.16 -15.84
C LYS A 77 -13.61 -8.43 -16.89
N PHE A 78 -13.05 -7.38 -17.48
CA PHE A 78 -13.69 -6.60 -18.54
C PHE A 78 -12.84 -6.57 -19.80
N SER A 79 -13.51 -6.56 -20.95
CA SER A 79 -12.83 -6.45 -22.25
C SER A 79 -12.36 -5.02 -22.52
N LEU A 80 -11.09 -4.88 -22.89
CA LEU A 80 -10.50 -3.61 -23.33
C LEU A 80 -11.00 -3.18 -24.70
N TRP A 81 -11.59 -4.08 -25.49
CA TRP A 81 -12.16 -3.77 -26.79
C TRP A 81 -13.62 -3.36 -26.69
N ALA A 82 -14.40 -4.09 -25.89
CA ALA A 82 -15.82 -3.79 -25.72
C ALA A 82 -16.06 -2.61 -24.77
N ASN A 83 -15.27 -2.53 -23.69
CA ASN A 83 -15.45 -1.55 -22.62
C ASN A 83 -14.12 -0.78 -22.31
N PRO A 84 -13.46 -0.16 -23.32
CA PRO A 84 -12.21 0.57 -23.11
C PRO A 84 -12.35 1.73 -22.10
N GLU A 85 -13.56 2.30 -21.99
CA GLU A 85 -13.87 3.41 -21.10
C GLU A 85 -13.67 3.06 -19.63
N ILE A 86 -13.81 1.80 -19.21
CA ILE A 86 -13.59 1.39 -17.81
C ILE A 86 -12.15 1.71 -17.39
N LEU A 87 -11.17 1.25 -18.17
CA LEU A 87 -9.76 1.53 -17.87
C LEU A 87 -9.43 3.00 -18.14
N GLY A 88 -9.92 3.57 -19.24
CA GLY A 88 -9.67 4.97 -19.59
C GLY A 88 -10.15 5.95 -18.50
N GLU A 89 -11.38 5.77 -18.03
CA GLU A 89 -11.95 6.58 -16.97
C GLU A 89 -11.23 6.37 -15.63
N PHE A 90 -10.92 5.12 -15.27
CA PHE A 90 -10.14 4.86 -14.07
C PHE A 90 -8.78 5.56 -14.09
N LEU A 91 -8.03 5.48 -15.20
CA LEU A 91 -6.73 6.15 -15.35
C LEU A 91 -6.87 7.68 -15.34
N TRP A 92 -7.91 8.21 -15.99
CA TRP A 92 -8.19 9.65 -15.95
C TRP A 92 -8.49 10.10 -14.52
N ARG A 93 -9.39 9.43 -13.80
CA ARG A 93 -9.72 9.73 -12.40
C ARG A 93 -8.50 9.57 -11.49
N PHE A 94 -7.72 8.50 -11.65
CA PHE A 94 -6.52 8.23 -10.85
C PHE A 94 -5.43 9.29 -11.05
N SER A 95 -5.20 9.73 -12.29
CA SER A 95 -4.20 10.76 -12.58
C SER A 95 -4.58 12.16 -12.07
N HIS A 96 -5.89 12.42 -11.91
CA HIS A 96 -6.42 13.67 -11.37
C HIS A 96 -6.77 13.59 -9.88
N SER A 97 -6.57 12.44 -9.24
CA SER A 97 -6.92 12.26 -7.83
C SER A 97 -5.83 12.78 -6.89
N ARG A 98 -6.23 13.11 -5.66
CA ARG A 98 -5.28 13.60 -4.65
C ARG A 98 -4.40 12.44 -4.18
N PRO A 99 -3.21 12.70 -3.62
CA PRO A 99 -2.33 11.65 -3.11
C PRO A 99 -3.02 10.68 -2.13
N VAL A 100 -3.89 11.18 -1.25
CA VAL A 100 -4.68 10.35 -0.32
C VAL A 100 -5.60 9.37 -1.06
N ASP A 101 -6.20 9.81 -2.17
CA ASP A 101 -7.09 8.99 -3.01
C ASP A 101 -6.26 8.00 -3.88
N GLN A 102 -4.97 8.26 -4.07
CA GLN A 102 -4.01 7.29 -4.63
C GLN A 102 -3.42 6.36 -3.57
N GLY A 103 -3.83 6.51 -2.31
CA GLY A 103 -3.46 5.66 -1.20
C GLY A 103 -2.18 6.04 -0.48
N TYR A 104 -1.63 7.24 -0.72
CA TYR A 104 -0.52 7.76 0.08
C TYR A 104 -0.97 8.07 1.51
N ASP A 105 -0.15 7.67 2.48
CA ASP A 105 -0.31 8.08 3.86
C ASP A 105 0.31 9.47 4.06
N LEU A 106 -0.54 10.48 4.21
CA LEU A 106 -0.12 11.88 4.40
C LEU A 106 0.28 12.21 5.84
N THR A 107 0.21 11.24 6.77
CA THR A 107 0.83 11.37 8.08
C THR A 107 2.35 11.16 8.00
N ALA A 108 2.81 10.41 7.00
CA ALA A 108 4.22 10.17 6.77
C ALA A 108 4.86 11.30 5.96
N THR A 109 5.83 11.98 6.55
CA THR A 109 6.63 13.00 5.87
C THR A 109 8.10 12.66 5.93
N LEU A 110 8.79 12.82 4.79
CA LEU A 110 10.22 12.60 4.67
C LEU A 110 10.96 13.51 5.65
N VAL A 111 11.98 12.96 6.31
CA VAL A 111 12.95 13.70 7.12
C VAL A 111 14.16 13.97 6.23
N PRO A 112 14.37 15.22 5.76
CA PRO A 112 15.55 15.54 4.96
C PRO A 112 16.82 15.34 5.79
N GLU A 113 17.91 14.97 5.12
CA GLU A 113 19.24 14.99 5.72
C GLU A 113 19.56 16.40 6.24
N ASP A 114 20.29 16.49 7.35
CA ASP A 114 20.62 17.75 8.05
C ASP A 114 19.44 18.60 8.53
N SER A 115 18.21 18.07 8.51
CA SER A 115 17.07 18.72 9.16
C SER A 115 17.15 18.62 10.69
N GLU A 116 16.39 19.48 11.39
CA GLU A 116 16.26 19.41 12.86
C GLU A 116 15.89 18.00 13.35
N TYR A 117 14.93 17.36 12.68
CA TYR A 117 14.52 15.99 13.03
C TYR A 117 15.60 14.96 12.73
N TYR A 118 16.40 15.14 11.68
CA TYR A 118 17.52 14.25 11.38
C TYR A 118 18.56 14.27 12.50
N HIS A 119 18.94 15.47 12.94
CA HIS A 119 19.86 15.65 14.06
C HIS A 119 19.28 15.11 15.37
N LEU A 120 17.99 15.36 15.64
CA LEU A 120 17.30 14.81 16.82
C LEU A 120 17.29 13.28 16.82
N MET A 121 16.90 12.65 15.71
CA MET A 121 16.88 11.19 15.59
C MET A 121 18.26 10.59 15.81
N THR A 122 19.29 11.20 15.23
CA THR A 122 20.69 10.78 15.42
C THR A 122 21.13 10.95 16.87
N GLN A 123 20.84 12.09 17.50
CA GLN A 123 21.18 12.34 18.90
C GLN A 123 20.52 11.32 19.84
N VAL A 124 19.22 11.06 19.66
CA VAL A 124 18.48 10.05 20.45
C VAL A 124 19.08 8.66 20.25
N ALA A 125 19.46 8.31 19.02
CA ALA A 125 20.07 7.02 18.72
C ALA A 125 21.48 6.84 19.35
N GLU A 126 22.20 7.93 19.62
CA GLU A 126 23.52 7.93 20.27
C GLU A 126 23.44 8.05 21.81
N THR A 127 22.35 8.59 22.35
CA THR A 127 22.21 8.87 23.79
C THR A 127 21.78 7.61 24.55
N LYS A 128 22.74 6.90 25.17
CA LYS A 128 22.49 5.66 25.92
C LYS A 128 21.61 5.88 27.15
N LEU A 129 20.67 4.96 27.36
CA LEU A 129 19.83 4.92 28.55
C LEU A 129 20.48 4.07 29.65
N ALA A 130 20.33 4.49 30.91
CA ALA A 130 20.92 3.79 32.06
C ALA A 130 20.31 2.40 32.31
N ALA A 131 19.04 2.21 31.93
CA ALA A 131 18.33 0.94 31.98
C ALA A 131 17.38 0.84 30.77
N GLY A 132 17.11 -0.37 30.29
CA GLY A 132 16.16 -0.59 29.20
C GLY A 132 16.61 -0.10 27.82
N ASP A 133 17.92 0.00 27.58
CA ASP A 133 18.51 0.58 26.35
C ASP A 133 18.23 -0.21 25.05
N TYR A 134 17.56 -1.37 25.15
CA TYR A 134 17.24 -2.19 23.98
C TYR A 134 16.36 -1.44 22.97
N VAL A 135 15.38 -0.65 23.42
CA VAL A 135 14.49 0.13 22.54
C VAL A 135 15.30 1.14 21.72
N ARG A 136 16.21 1.87 22.37
CA ARG A 136 17.11 2.80 21.69
C ARG A 136 18.08 2.06 20.76
N GLN A 137 18.56 0.87 21.13
CA GLN A 137 19.41 0.06 20.23
C GLN A 137 18.65 -0.37 18.97
N TYR A 138 17.40 -0.81 19.08
CA TYR A 138 16.55 -1.11 17.93
C TYR A 138 16.32 0.15 17.08
N PHE A 139 16.01 1.28 17.70
CA PHE A 139 15.85 2.54 16.99
C PHE A 139 17.13 2.94 16.24
N ARG A 140 18.29 2.93 16.90
CA ARG A 140 19.59 3.17 16.26
C ARG A 140 19.84 2.23 15.07
N ASN A 141 19.57 0.95 15.24
CA ASN A 141 19.75 -0.04 14.18
C ASN A 141 18.77 0.16 13.01
N SER A 142 17.63 0.81 13.24
CA SER A 142 16.66 1.15 12.19
C SER A 142 17.05 2.39 11.38
N LEU A 143 17.96 3.23 11.87
CA LEU A 143 18.47 4.43 11.18
C LEU A 143 19.53 4.06 10.12
N ILE A 144 19.14 3.22 9.17
CA ILE A 144 19.97 2.78 8.05
C ILE A 144 20.09 3.94 7.06
N LYS A 145 21.31 4.33 6.66
CA LYS A 145 21.55 5.53 5.84
C LYS A 145 21.10 5.39 4.40
N GLU A 146 21.09 4.15 3.90
CA GLU A 146 20.64 3.82 2.55
C GLU A 146 19.12 3.94 2.37
N TRP A 147 18.38 4.11 3.47
CA TRP A 147 16.93 4.23 3.47
C TRP A 147 16.48 5.63 3.88
N PRO A 148 15.45 6.20 3.23
CA PRO A 148 14.88 7.47 3.64
C PRO A 148 14.26 7.35 5.04
N TRP A 149 14.47 8.37 5.86
CA TRP A 149 13.86 8.45 7.20
C TRP A 149 12.57 9.24 7.12
N TRP A 150 11.60 8.84 7.93
CA TRP A 150 10.26 9.40 7.91
C TRP A 150 9.80 9.70 9.33
N ARG A 151 9.05 10.78 9.48
CA ARG A 151 8.26 11.04 10.69
C ARG A 151 6.79 10.78 10.38
N LEU A 152 6.08 10.21 11.34
CA LEU A 152 4.64 10.00 11.27
C LEU A 152 3.94 11.02 12.18
N ARG A 153 2.93 11.70 11.66
CA ARG A 153 2.02 12.50 12.47
C ARG A 153 0.98 11.58 13.11
N ILE A 154 0.90 11.58 14.43
CA ILE A 154 -0.14 10.89 15.17
C ILE A 154 -1.21 11.93 15.47
N ASP A 155 -2.35 11.81 14.79
CA ASP A 155 -3.52 12.61 15.10
C ASP A 155 -4.20 11.92 16.31
N GLU A 156 -4.09 12.49 17.51
CA GLU A 156 -4.83 11.98 18.68
C GLU A 156 -6.34 12.16 18.41
N GLU A 157 -7.05 11.06 18.15
CA GLU A 157 -8.51 11.09 18.29
C GLU A 157 -8.81 11.49 19.73
N LEU A 158 -9.50 12.63 19.90
CA LEU A 158 -9.97 13.09 21.19
C LEU A 158 -10.91 12.04 21.78
N ALA A 159 -10.36 11.08 22.52
CA ALA A 159 -11.08 10.11 23.36
C ALA A 159 -11.75 10.80 24.58
N TYR A 160 -12.10 12.08 24.47
CA TYR A 160 -12.64 12.91 25.56
C TYR A 160 -14.10 13.33 25.34
N LEU A 161 -14.81 12.86 24.31
CA LEU A 161 -16.22 13.22 24.10
C LEU A 161 -17.24 12.19 24.63
N GLU A 162 -16.84 10.99 25.04
CA GLU A 162 -17.76 10.04 25.69
C GLU A 162 -17.80 10.12 27.22
N MET A 163 -16.84 10.78 27.86
CA MET A 163 -16.83 10.92 29.33
C MET A 163 -17.67 12.08 29.87
N ASP A 164 -17.97 13.10 29.06
CA ASP A 164 -18.81 14.25 29.48
C ASP A 164 -20.31 14.08 29.19
N MET A 165 -20.73 13.04 28.45
CA MET A 165 -22.16 12.75 28.23
C MET A 165 -22.77 11.76 29.23
N MET A 166 -22.03 11.35 30.25
CA MET A 166 -22.52 10.43 31.30
C MET A 166 -22.69 11.11 32.67
N GLN A 167 -22.66 12.45 32.71
CA GLN A 167 -22.90 13.27 33.92
C GLN A 167 -24.04 14.30 33.76
N VAL A 168 -25.15 13.93 33.12
CA VAL A 168 -26.41 14.69 33.21
C VAL A 168 -27.57 13.75 33.51
#